data_AF-A0AAE6EXL4-F1
#
_entry.id   AF-A0AAE6EXL4-F1
#
_cell.length_a   1.000
_cell.length_b   1.000
_cell.length_c   1.000
_cell.angle_alpha   90.00
_cell.angle_beta   90.00
_cell.angle_gamma   90.00
#
_symmetry.space_group_name_H-M   'P 1'
#
loop_
_entity.id
_entity.type
_entity.pdbx_description
1 polymer ?
#
loop_
_entity_poly.entity_id
_entity_poly.type
_entity_poly.pdbx_seq_one_letter_code
_entity_poly.pdbx_strand_id
1 'polypeptide(L)'
;MYTFNEFRARIPIQEIARSLGYWVNPAGGEKFLSLFLGNPKHPEDEIVIFNPKDPAKSTYFSRMAPATDKGNLINFVQNRLDRFGSTTKGGFAGVNEVLSRYLSADNTSINVPSYQSQNRGNDNHPVTFDIKAWAPKTLNDSNNEFLTVRRKLSPKTIDDFRSRCHIYVTGKHNTIAFPFRKPGQMEITNLEMRNYFPENDVNYKSFCKGGDKSSSCWIANFVPYNQVTDLYLFESAIDAMSFYELQGFSKQTTSAFISVGGHVTQGQIEKLIKVFPNTKWHCCFDKDLSGYSFDISVACWLKGKNNKSYKAPEVPGSEKKVLHIHHEDGKHETIHEDHVSLDTIKEYMKRNDLDDIEIIKPARGKDWNESLVLYKRFDMNLSPTEKITQAVEDIISRLDLRGYHGLSEQIQTKRNEIIKSLYQRLPYPFNGIIAQSNMYEMSGVGKLKMIGKEVCLEIENVNILDKCTQKNASGTHIVNFLRKENIDIFRNLSSNDLKGLLEKKSLTVSGPIEKNFQCTASPNGWKLTLSTLKIKELDMESSL
;
A
#
# COMPACT_ATOMS: atom_id res chain seq x y z
N MET A 1 18.42 -33.12 -38.72
CA MET A 1 17.04 -32.75 -38.34
C MET A 1 17.13 -32.08 -36.99
N TYR A 2 16.65 -30.85 -36.85
CA TYR A 2 16.71 -30.14 -35.57
C TYR A 2 15.63 -30.67 -34.62
N THR A 3 15.94 -30.68 -33.33
CA THR A 3 14.98 -30.90 -32.25
C THR A 3 14.17 -29.63 -31.97
N PHE A 4 13.02 -29.76 -31.31
CA PHE A 4 12.22 -28.59 -30.91
C PHE A 4 12.95 -27.65 -29.95
N ASN A 5 13.87 -28.16 -29.13
CA ASN A 5 14.70 -27.30 -28.28
C ASN A 5 15.72 -26.51 -29.11
N GLU A 6 16.30 -27.11 -30.15
CA GLU A 6 17.21 -26.40 -31.06
C GLU A 6 16.49 -25.33 -31.88
N PHE A 7 15.26 -25.59 -32.34
CA PHE A 7 14.45 -24.55 -32.99
C PHE A 7 14.16 -23.39 -32.05
N ARG A 8 13.73 -23.68 -30.82
CA ARG A 8 13.46 -22.66 -29.80
C ARG A 8 14.70 -21.83 -29.46
N ALA A 9 15.89 -22.43 -29.47
CA ALA A 9 17.13 -21.70 -29.22
C ALA A 9 17.54 -20.77 -30.38
N ARG A 10 17.10 -21.05 -31.61
CA ARG A 10 17.58 -20.39 -32.84
C ARG A 10 16.58 -19.42 -33.46
N ILE A 11 15.28 -19.64 -33.30
CA ILE A 11 14.25 -18.85 -33.99
C ILE A 11 13.46 -18.03 -32.97
N PRO A 12 13.58 -16.69 -32.99
CA PRO A 12 12.74 -15.84 -32.17
C PRO A 12 11.29 -15.86 -32.65
N ILE A 13 10.33 -15.90 -31.72
CA ILE A 13 8.89 -15.93 -32.04
C ILE A 13 8.49 -14.72 -32.90
N GLN A 14 9.07 -13.54 -32.63
CA GLN A 14 8.78 -12.32 -33.37
C GLN A 14 9.18 -12.36 -34.85
N GLU A 15 10.18 -13.16 -35.23
CA GLU A 15 10.60 -13.24 -36.63
C GLU A 15 9.63 -14.09 -37.43
N ILE A 16 9.26 -15.25 -36.89
CA ILE A 16 8.24 -16.10 -37.48
C ILE A 16 6.85 -15.44 -37.47
N ALA A 17 6.53 -14.63 -36.47
CA ALA A 17 5.32 -13.82 -36.51
C ALA A 17 5.37 -12.80 -37.65
N ARG A 18 6.50 -12.10 -37.84
CA ARG A 18 6.64 -11.13 -38.95
C ARG A 18 6.52 -11.78 -40.33
N SER A 19 7.00 -13.02 -40.50
CA SER A 19 6.83 -13.74 -41.78
C SER A 19 5.38 -14.07 -42.09
N LEU A 20 4.52 -14.17 -41.06
CA LEU A 20 3.06 -14.27 -41.20
C LEU A 20 2.35 -12.91 -41.36
N GLY A 21 3.10 -11.80 -41.44
CA GLY A 21 2.54 -10.45 -41.58
C GLY A 21 2.25 -9.72 -40.27
N TYR A 22 2.74 -10.22 -39.13
CA TYR A 22 2.61 -9.50 -37.87
C TYR A 22 3.55 -8.29 -37.84
N TRP A 23 3.08 -7.19 -37.25
CA TRP A 23 3.86 -5.96 -37.15
C TRP A 23 3.73 -5.33 -35.75
N VAL A 24 4.71 -4.50 -35.37
CA VAL A 24 4.85 -4.02 -34.00
C VAL A 24 3.69 -3.13 -33.61
N ASN A 25 3.07 -3.39 -32.47
CA ASN A 25 2.11 -2.52 -31.83
C ASN A 25 2.86 -1.35 -31.14
N PRO A 26 2.81 -0.12 -31.68
CA PRO A 26 3.51 1.03 -31.09
C PRO A 26 2.91 1.51 -29.76
N ALA A 27 1.71 1.04 -29.40
CA ALA A 27 1.07 1.31 -28.11
C ALA A 27 1.46 0.29 -27.02
N GLY A 28 2.18 -0.77 -27.37
CA GLY A 28 2.74 -1.72 -26.41
C GLY A 28 3.93 -1.09 -25.68
N GLY A 29 3.83 -0.97 -24.36
CA GLY A 29 4.92 -0.40 -23.56
C GLY A 29 6.24 -1.20 -23.67
N GLU A 30 7.37 -0.56 -23.38
CA GLU A 30 8.73 -1.09 -23.61
C GLU A 30 9.06 -2.43 -22.92
N LYS A 31 8.24 -2.88 -21.96
CA LYS A 31 8.48 -4.09 -21.16
C LYS A 31 8.19 -5.39 -21.92
N PHE A 32 7.31 -5.38 -22.90
CA PHE A 32 6.90 -6.58 -23.66
C PHE A 32 6.72 -6.25 -25.14
N LEU A 33 7.18 -7.14 -26.04
CA LEU A 33 6.99 -6.94 -27.47
C LEU A 33 5.58 -7.37 -27.87
N SER A 34 4.74 -6.42 -28.27
CA SER A 34 3.39 -6.71 -28.77
C SER A 34 3.36 -6.58 -30.29
N LEU A 35 2.76 -7.57 -30.97
CA LEU A 35 2.61 -7.59 -32.42
C LEU A 35 1.14 -7.80 -32.81
N PHE A 36 0.67 -7.10 -33.83
CA PHE A 36 -0.66 -7.27 -34.41
C PHE A 36 -0.58 -7.94 -35.77
N LEU A 37 -1.59 -8.76 -36.07
CA LEU A 37 -1.87 -9.24 -37.42
C LEU A 37 -3.08 -8.49 -37.99
N GLY A 38 -2.97 -8.05 -39.25
CA GLY A 38 -4.05 -7.33 -39.93
C GLY A 38 -4.13 -5.84 -39.53
N ASN A 39 -5.34 -5.29 -39.57
CA ASN A 39 -5.57 -3.85 -39.44
C ASN A 39 -5.41 -3.35 -37.99
N PRO A 40 -4.62 -2.30 -37.69
CA PRO A 40 -4.47 -1.77 -36.33
C PRO A 40 -5.74 -1.28 -35.63
N LYS A 41 -6.80 -0.97 -36.40
CA LYS A 41 -8.11 -0.59 -35.87
C LYS A 41 -8.96 -1.82 -35.56
N HIS A 42 -8.75 -2.93 -36.28
CA HIS A 42 -9.47 -4.20 -36.17
C HIS A 42 -8.50 -5.36 -36.39
N PRO A 43 -7.61 -5.63 -35.41
CA PRO A 43 -6.60 -6.68 -35.58
C PRO A 43 -7.29 -8.05 -35.71
N GLU A 44 -6.78 -8.89 -36.60
CA GLU A 44 -7.19 -10.29 -36.68
C GLU A 44 -6.64 -11.08 -35.49
N ASP A 45 -5.45 -10.68 -35.04
CA ASP A 45 -4.80 -11.24 -33.86
C ASP A 45 -3.87 -10.20 -33.21
N GLU A 46 -3.67 -10.30 -31.90
CA GLU A 46 -2.67 -9.55 -31.15
C GLU A 46 -1.93 -10.51 -30.24
N ILE A 47 -0.62 -10.64 -30.45
CA ILE A 47 0.24 -11.45 -29.59
C ILE A 47 1.13 -10.56 -28.74
N VAL A 48 1.43 -11.02 -27.53
CA VAL A 48 2.44 -10.43 -26.66
C VAL A 48 3.54 -11.45 -26.44
N ILE A 49 4.78 -11.04 -26.71
CA ILE A 49 5.98 -11.86 -26.60
C ILE A 49 6.76 -11.44 -25.37
N PHE A 50 6.99 -12.41 -24.50
CA PHE A 50 7.86 -12.33 -23.33
C PHE A 50 9.28 -12.79 -23.68
N ASN A 51 10.27 -12.20 -23.00
CA ASN A 51 11.70 -12.46 -23.24
C ASN A 51 12.09 -12.41 -24.73
N PRO A 52 11.70 -11.39 -25.51
CA PRO A 52 11.95 -11.37 -26.96
C PRO A 52 13.45 -11.36 -27.33
N LYS A 53 14.33 -11.07 -26.38
CA LYS A 53 15.79 -11.07 -26.56
C LYS A 53 16.44 -12.45 -26.33
N ASP A 54 15.73 -13.42 -25.76
CA ASP A 54 16.22 -14.79 -25.49
C ASP A 54 15.25 -15.81 -26.10
N PRO A 55 15.48 -16.27 -27.36
CA PRO A 55 14.57 -17.17 -28.07
C PRO A 55 14.25 -18.46 -27.30
N ALA A 56 15.25 -19.04 -26.62
CA ALA A 56 15.08 -20.31 -25.90
C ALA A 56 14.03 -20.19 -24.76
N LYS A 57 13.98 -19.02 -24.12
CA LYS A 57 13.06 -18.67 -23.02
C LYS A 57 11.88 -17.80 -23.47
N SER A 58 11.77 -17.53 -24.77
CA SER A 58 10.70 -16.70 -25.30
C SER A 58 9.38 -17.45 -25.31
N THR A 59 8.34 -16.76 -24.87
CA THR A 59 6.96 -17.26 -24.86
C THR A 59 6.01 -16.18 -25.36
N TYR A 60 4.82 -16.59 -25.79
CA TYR A 60 3.79 -15.67 -26.22
C TYR A 60 2.42 -16.06 -25.65
N PHE A 61 1.49 -15.12 -25.71
CA PHE A 61 0.06 -15.40 -25.70
C PHE A 61 -0.66 -14.51 -26.70
N SER A 62 -1.73 -15.02 -27.30
CA SER A 62 -2.68 -14.20 -28.05
C SER A 62 -3.70 -13.56 -27.10
N ARG A 63 -4.05 -12.30 -27.38
CA ARG A 63 -5.12 -11.56 -26.70
C ARG A 63 -6.48 -11.73 -27.36
N MET A 64 -6.53 -12.29 -28.57
CA MET A 64 -7.74 -12.37 -29.39
C MET A 64 -8.19 -13.80 -29.68
N ALA A 65 -7.30 -14.78 -29.49
CA ALA A 65 -7.57 -16.20 -29.65
C ALA A 65 -7.91 -16.88 -28.29
N PRO A 66 -8.35 -18.16 -28.28
CA PRO A 66 -8.66 -18.90 -27.07
C PRO A 66 -7.48 -18.96 -26.08
N ALA A 67 -7.77 -19.18 -24.79
CA ALA A 67 -6.75 -19.21 -23.73
C ALA A 67 -5.66 -20.29 -23.90
N THR A 68 -5.87 -21.25 -24.80
CA THR A 68 -4.91 -22.28 -25.21
C THR A 68 -3.90 -21.77 -26.24
N ASP A 69 -4.13 -20.62 -26.87
CA ASP A 69 -3.23 -19.99 -27.85
C ASP A 69 -2.12 -19.19 -27.15
N LYS A 70 -1.27 -19.93 -26.47
CA LYS A 70 -0.11 -19.44 -25.71
C LYS A 70 0.96 -20.52 -25.62
N GLY A 71 2.18 -20.12 -25.26
CA GLY A 71 3.29 -21.05 -25.03
C GLY A 71 4.57 -20.58 -25.69
N ASN A 72 5.36 -21.51 -26.20
CA ASN A 72 6.63 -21.19 -26.86
C ASN A 72 6.47 -21.18 -28.40
N LEU A 73 7.59 -21.04 -29.11
CA LEU A 73 7.66 -21.08 -30.59
C LEU A 73 6.87 -22.24 -31.22
N ILE A 74 6.94 -23.43 -30.63
CA ILE A 74 6.28 -24.63 -31.16
C ILE A 74 4.77 -24.45 -31.10
N ASN A 75 4.25 -23.96 -29.97
CA ASN A 75 2.83 -23.66 -29.81
C ASN A 75 2.40 -22.54 -30.77
N PHE A 76 3.23 -21.52 -30.97
CA PHE A 76 2.94 -20.41 -31.88
C PHE A 76 2.68 -20.90 -33.31
N VAL A 77 3.61 -21.71 -33.83
CA VAL A 77 3.51 -22.28 -35.16
C VAL A 77 2.36 -23.28 -35.24
N GLN A 78 2.20 -24.13 -34.22
CA GLN A 78 1.14 -25.13 -34.18
C GLN A 78 -0.26 -24.52 -34.30
N ASN A 79 -0.51 -23.41 -33.60
CA ASN A 79 -1.80 -22.72 -33.60
C ASN A 79 -2.06 -21.89 -34.87
N ARG A 80 -1.08 -21.80 -35.77
CA ARG A 80 -1.13 -21.00 -37.00
C ARG A 80 -0.70 -21.80 -38.24
N LEU A 81 -0.69 -23.14 -38.15
CA LEU A 81 -0.26 -24.01 -39.26
C LEU A 81 -1.04 -23.76 -40.55
N ASP A 82 -2.33 -23.45 -40.42
CA ASP A 82 -3.25 -23.10 -41.51
C ASP A 82 -2.81 -21.83 -42.28
N ARG A 83 -2.05 -20.94 -41.64
CA ARG A 83 -1.55 -19.70 -42.24
C ARG A 83 -0.23 -19.89 -42.98
N PHE A 84 0.43 -21.02 -42.83
CA PHE A 84 1.62 -21.37 -43.59
C PHE A 84 1.21 -22.14 -44.86
N GLY A 85 1.01 -21.40 -45.96
CA GLY A 85 0.45 -21.91 -47.23
C GLY A 85 1.25 -23.02 -47.95
N SER A 86 2.36 -23.50 -47.38
CA SER A 86 3.21 -24.57 -47.92
C SER A 86 3.34 -25.79 -47.00
N THR A 87 2.49 -25.91 -45.97
CA THR A 87 2.56 -27.03 -45.01
C THR A 87 1.73 -28.22 -45.51
N THR A 88 2.37 -29.36 -45.71
CA THR A 88 1.69 -30.59 -46.19
C THR A 88 1.20 -31.51 -45.07
N LYS A 89 1.55 -31.22 -43.81
CA LYS A 89 1.33 -32.07 -42.63
C LYS A 89 0.67 -31.30 -41.48
N GLY A 90 -0.14 -32.01 -40.68
CA GLY A 90 -0.73 -31.47 -39.45
C GLY A 90 0.11 -31.70 -38.19
N GLY A 91 -0.27 -31.04 -37.09
CA GLY A 91 0.33 -31.23 -35.77
C GLY A 91 1.84 -31.00 -35.72
N PHE A 92 2.55 -31.74 -34.86
CA PHE A 92 3.99 -31.57 -34.66
C PHE A 92 4.84 -31.85 -35.92
N ALA A 93 4.35 -32.70 -36.83
CA ALA A 93 5.02 -32.95 -38.11
C ALA A 93 4.99 -31.72 -39.02
N GLY A 94 3.85 -31.00 -39.05
CA GLY A 94 3.73 -29.71 -39.74
C GLY A 94 4.59 -28.62 -39.10
N VAL A 95 4.64 -28.57 -37.77
CA VAL A 95 5.51 -27.62 -37.05
C VAL A 95 6.98 -27.84 -37.41
N ASN A 96 7.44 -29.11 -37.40
CA ASN A 96 8.81 -29.44 -37.76
C ASN A 96 9.13 -29.07 -39.22
N GLU A 97 8.18 -29.26 -40.13
CA GLU A 97 8.30 -28.88 -41.54
C GLU A 97 8.47 -27.37 -41.72
N VAL A 98 7.60 -26.57 -41.08
CA VAL A 98 7.66 -25.09 -41.14
C VAL A 98 8.97 -24.57 -40.55
N LEU A 99 9.38 -25.05 -39.38
CA LEU A 99 10.58 -24.58 -38.69
C LEU A 99 11.86 -25.04 -39.39
N SER A 100 11.90 -26.27 -39.91
CA SER A 100 13.02 -26.76 -40.71
C SER A 100 13.19 -25.93 -41.97
N ARG A 101 12.08 -25.63 -42.68
CA ARG A 101 12.10 -24.78 -43.87
C ARG A 101 12.59 -23.37 -43.56
N TYR A 102 12.19 -22.80 -42.43
CA TYR A 102 12.67 -21.49 -41.97
C TYR A 102 14.19 -21.46 -41.75
N LEU A 103 14.79 -22.55 -41.23
CA LEU A 103 16.25 -22.65 -41.03
C LEU A 103 17.04 -23.14 -42.25
N SER A 104 16.39 -23.81 -43.21
CA SER A 104 17.02 -24.34 -44.43
C SER A 104 17.01 -23.36 -45.60
N ALA A 105 16.32 -22.22 -45.49
CA ALA A 105 16.34 -21.19 -46.51
C ALA A 105 17.67 -20.41 -46.44
N ASP A 106 18.62 -20.74 -47.31
CA ASP A 106 19.75 -19.86 -47.64
C ASP A 106 19.20 -18.51 -48.10
N ASN A 107 19.33 -17.48 -47.25
CA ASN A 107 19.36 -16.03 -47.54
C ASN A 107 18.51 -15.49 -48.71
N THR A 108 17.36 -16.08 -49.01
CA THR A 108 16.33 -15.43 -49.81
C THR A 108 15.49 -14.64 -48.84
N SER A 109 15.80 -13.35 -48.76
CA SER A 109 14.95 -12.35 -48.12
C SER A 109 13.50 -12.66 -48.46
N ILE A 110 12.74 -13.11 -47.47
CA ILE A 110 11.29 -13.06 -47.55
C ILE A 110 11.00 -11.62 -47.90
N ASN A 111 10.40 -11.38 -49.06
CA ASN A 111 9.98 -10.05 -49.50
C ASN A 111 9.03 -9.52 -48.44
N VAL A 112 9.56 -8.84 -47.44
CA VAL A 112 8.82 -7.86 -46.65
C VAL A 112 8.49 -6.80 -47.69
N PRO A 113 7.21 -6.57 -48.02
CA PRO A 113 6.88 -5.37 -48.77
C PRO A 113 7.51 -4.24 -47.98
N SER A 114 8.50 -3.57 -48.56
CA SER A 114 8.96 -2.33 -47.97
C SER A 114 7.72 -1.47 -47.90
N TYR A 115 7.25 -1.19 -46.68
CA TYR A 115 6.39 -0.04 -46.51
C TYR A 115 7.29 1.14 -46.82
N GLN A 116 7.39 1.46 -48.12
CA GLN A 116 7.57 2.82 -48.55
C GLN A 116 6.58 3.60 -47.71
N SER A 117 7.07 4.64 -47.04
CA SER A 117 6.25 5.72 -46.55
C SER A 117 5.34 6.15 -47.70
N GLN A 118 4.19 5.50 -47.83
CA GLN A 118 3.05 6.10 -48.48
C GLN A 118 2.82 7.30 -47.61
N ASN A 119 3.27 8.44 -48.13
CA ASN A 119 2.84 9.77 -47.75
C ASN A 119 1.39 9.62 -47.33
N ARG A 120 1.17 9.60 -46.01
CA ARG A 120 -0.17 9.72 -45.49
C ARG A 120 -0.60 11.09 -45.95
N GLY A 121 -1.46 11.10 -46.97
CA GLY A 121 -2.56 12.03 -46.94
C GLY A 121 -3.12 11.99 -45.52
N ASN A 122 -3.20 13.18 -44.93
CA ASN A 122 -3.77 13.45 -43.62
C ASN A 122 -5.17 12.83 -43.47
N ASP A 123 -5.27 11.55 -43.14
CA ASP A 123 -6.49 11.02 -42.51
C ASP A 123 -6.34 11.16 -41.00
N ASN A 124 -6.32 12.43 -40.58
CA ASN A 124 -6.35 12.93 -39.21
C ASN A 124 -7.74 12.72 -38.58
N HIS A 125 -8.19 11.48 -38.47
CA HIS A 125 -9.32 11.18 -37.59
C HIS A 125 -8.79 10.77 -36.21
N PRO A 126 -8.88 11.64 -35.19
CA PRO A 126 -8.50 11.27 -33.82
C PRO A 126 -9.35 10.08 -33.39
N VAL A 127 -8.72 9.05 -32.81
CA VAL A 127 -9.45 7.93 -32.21
C VAL A 127 -10.21 8.49 -31.01
N THR A 128 -11.53 8.55 -31.10
CA THR A 128 -12.40 9.08 -30.05
C THR A 128 -12.82 7.99 -29.08
N PHE A 129 -12.82 8.31 -27.79
CA PHE A 129 -13.40 7.44 -26.75
C PHE A 129 -14.90 7.26 -26.97
N ASP A 130 -15.35 6.01 -26.96
CA ASP A 130 -16.77 5.66 -26.96
C ASP A 130 -17.10 4.82 -25.73
N ILE A 131 -17.85 5.41 -24.79
CA ILE A 131 -18.29 4.73 -23.58
C ILE A 131 -19.24 3.56 -23.87
N LYS A 132 -20.01 3.62 -24.96
CA LYS A 132 -20.99 2.58 -25.30
C LYS A 132 -20.30 1.28 -25.68
N ALA A 133 -19.15 1.37 -26.35
CA ALA A 133 -18.32 0.21 -26.68
C ALA A 133 -17.89 -0.59 -25.43
N TRP A 134 -17.79 0.07 -24.26
CA TRP A 134 -17.41 -0.55 -23.00
C TRP A 134 -18.61 -0.99 -22.14
N ALA A 135 -19.83 -0.53 -22.47
CA ALA A 135 -21.08 -0.89 -21.79
C ALA A 135 -20.95 -1.01 -20.24
N PRO A 136 -20.51 0.06 -19.53
CA PRO A 136 -20.28 0.01 -18.09
C PRO A 136 -21.56 -0.30 -17.33
N LYS A 137 -21.46 -1.21 -16.37
CA LYS A 137 -22.55 -1.68 -15.50
C LYS A 137 -22.27 -1.29 -14.05
N THR A 138 -23.31 -1.23 -13.24
CA THR A 138 -23.19 -1.00 -11.80
C THR A 138 -22.46 -2.15 -11.12
N LEU A 139 -21.53 -1.82 -10.21
CA LEU A 139 -20.91 -2.78 -9.31
C LEU A 139 -21.95 -3.32 -8.31
N ASN A 140 -21.93 -4.63 -8.05
CA ASN A 140 -22.76 -5.33 -7.07
C ASN A 140 -21.91 -6.39 -6.34
N ASP A 141 -22.50 -7.11 -5.38
CA ASP A 141 -21.73 -8.04 -4.53
C ASP A 141 -21.25 -9.29 -5.28
N SER A 142 -21.91 -9.65 -6.39
CA SER A 142 -21.52 -10.79 -7.23
C SER A 142 -20.38 -10.51 -8.20
N ASN A 143 -19.99 -9.23 -8.39
CA ASN A 143 -19.00 -8.83 -9.39
C ASN A 143 -17.88 -7.93 -8.85
N ASN A 144 -17.66 -7.95 -7.52
CA ASN A 144 -16.64 -7.12 -6.85
C ASN A 144 -15.43 -7.92 -6.32
N GLU A 145 -15.30 -9.20 -6.68
CA GLU A 145 -14.30 -10.13 -6.11
C GLU A 145 -12.87 -9.59 -6.22
N PHE A 146 -12.52 -8.92 -7.32
CA PHE A 146 -11.21 -8.28 -7.46
C PHE A 146 -10.94 -7.27 -6.33
N LEU A 147 -11.93 -6.46 -5.95
CA LEU A 147 -11.78 -5.46 -4.90
C LEU A 147 -11.72 -6.09 -3.51
N THR A 148 -12.61 -7.04 -3.23
CA THR A 148 -12.71 -7.68 -1.90
C THR A 148 -11.59 -8.70 -1.66
N VAL A 149 -11.32 -9.58 -2.61
CA VAL A 149 -10.37 -10.69 -2.46
C VAL A 149 -8.95 -10.28 -2.81
N ARG A 150 -8.72 -9.70 -4.00
CA ARG A 150 -7.35 -9.35 -4.44
C ARG A 150 -6.87 -8.05 -3.82
N ARG A 151 -7.73 -7.03 -3.74
CA ARG A 151 -7.36 -5.69 -3.21
C ARG A 151 -7.68 -5.49 -1.74
N LYS A 152 -8.36 -6.46 -1.11
CA LYS A 152 -8.67 -6.46 0.32
C LYS A 152 -9.43 -5.22 0.76
N LEU A 153 -10.22 -4.57 -0.11
CA LEU A 153 -11.11 -3.49 0.32
C LEU A 153 -12.32 -4.06 1.06
N SER A 154 -12.78 -3.39 2.12
CA SER A 154 -13.95 -3.86 2.86
C SER A 154 -15.24 -3.65 2.03
N PRO A 155 -16.29 -4.47 2.25
CA PRO A 155 -17.60 -4.25 1.65
C PRO A 155 -18.13 -2.84 1.91
N LYS A 156 -17.95 -2.31 3.14
CA LYS A 156 -18.34 -0.95 3.50
C LYS A 156 -17.66 0.11 2.61
N THR A 157 -16.34 0.03 2.43
CA THR A 157 -15.62 0.99 1.57
C THR A 157 -16.13 0.89 0.14
N ILE A 158 -16.30 -0.34 -0.38
CA ILE A 158 -16.83 -0.55 -1.72
C ILE A 158 -18.24 0.05 -1.86
N ASP A 159 -19.08 -0.12 -0.85
CA ASP A 159 -20.44 0.42 -0.78
C ASP A 159 -20.48 1.95 -0.81
N ASP A 160 -19.66 2.58 0.02
CA ASP A 160 -19.56 4.04 0.08
C ASP A 160 -19.28 4.60 -1.32
N PHE A 161 -18.27 4.07 -2.03
CA PHE A 161 -17.90 4.57 -3.37
C PHE A 161 -18.88 4.16 -4.48
N ARG A 162 -19.39 2.92 -4.49
CA ARG A 162 -20.33 2.49 -5.54
C ARG A 162 -21.67 3.22 -5.47
N SER A 163 -22.11 3.62 -4.26
CA SER A 163 -23.37 4.34 -4.04
C SER A 163 -23.44 5.70 -4.74
N ARG A 164 -22.28 6.26 -5.12
CA ARG A 164 -22.15 7.54 -5.85
C ARG A 164 -21.65 7.36 -7.28
N CYS A 165 -21.72 6.14 -7.83
CA CYS A 165 -21.27 5.82 -9.18
C CYS A 165 -19.77 6.12 -9.43
N HIS A 166 -18.94 5.97 -8.39
CA HIS A 166 -17.49 6.10 -8.51
C HIS A 166 -16.81 4.81 -8.98
N ILE A 167 -17.55 3.71 -9.13
CA ILE A 167 -17.01 2.42 -9.57
C ILE A 167 -18.03 1.74 -10.49
N TYR A 168 -17.54 1.23 -11.63
CA TYR A 168 -18.30 0.43 -12.58
C TYR A 168 -17.63 -0.92 -12.83
N VAL A 169 -18.33 -1.77 -13.57
CA VAL A 169 -17.83 -3.04 -14.09
C VAL A 169 -18.03 -3.05 -15.61
N THR A 170 -17.02 -3.49 -16.36
CA THR A 170 -17.06 -3.57 -17.83
C THR A 170 -16.54 -4.92 -18.33
N GLY A 171 -16.91 -5.25 -19.57
CA GLY A 171 -16.45 -6.44 -20.27
C GLY A 171 -17.03 -7.75 -19.71
N LYS A 172 -16.58 -8.86 -20.29
CA LYS A 172 -17.06 -10.22 -19.95
C LYS A 172 -16.45 -10.78 -18.66
N HIS A 173 -15.33 -10.23 -18.21
CA HIS A 173 -14.57 -10.73 -17.05
C HIS A 173 -14.82 -9.94 -15.76
N ASN A 174 -15.93 -9.20 -15.70
CA ASN A 174 -16.24 -8.30 -14.58
C ASN A 174 -15.06 -7.36 -14.23
N THR A 175 -14.44 -6.76 -15.25
CA THR A 175 -13.30 -5.86 -15.06
C THR A 175 -13.77 -4.60 -14.35
N ILE A 176 -13.14 -4.26 -13.23
CA ILE A 176 -13.45 -3.03 -12.49
C ILE A 176 -13.03 -1.83 -13.33
N ALA A 177 -13.89 -0.83 -13.43
CA ALA A 177 -13.67 0.38 -14.20
C ALA A 177 -13.89 1.61 -13.31
N PHE A 178 -12.86 2.43 -13.17
CA PHE A 178 -12.92 3.70 -12.46
C PHE A 178 -13.14 4.84 -13.47
N PRO A 179 -14.25 5.58 -13.39
CA PRO A 179 -14.63 6.60 -14.36
C PRO A 179 -13.79 7.88 -14.23
N PHE A 180 -13.07 8.22 -15.29
CA PHE A 180 -12.32 9.47 -15.37
C PHE A 180 -13.18 10.56 -15.99
N ARG A 181 -13.15 11.75 -15.39
CA ARG A 181 -13.89 12.94 -15.82
C ARG A 181 -12.98 14.14 -15.81
N LYS A 182 -13.24 15.10 -16.69
CA LYS A 182 -12.63 16.42 -16.57
C LYS A 182 -13.20 17.07 -15.29
N PRO A 183 -12.36 17.64 -14.41
CA PRO A 183 -12.87 18.34 -13.22
C PRO A 183 -13.94 19.37 -13.62
N GLY A 184 -15.07 19.38 -12.89
CA GLY A 184 -16.21 20.25 -13.19
C GLY A 184 -17.20 19.69 -14.21
N GLN A 185 -16.93 18.52 -14.80
CA GLN A 185 -17.78 17.88 -15.81
C GLN A 185 -18.27 16.50 -15.34
N MET A 186 -19.51 16.16 -15.71
CA MET A 186 -20.13 14.87 -15.37
C MET A 186 -19.81 13.77 -16.38
N GLU A 187 -19.45 14.15 -17.60
CA GLU A 187 -19.15 13.22 -18.69
C GLU A 187 -17.91 12.39 -18.37
N ILE A 188 -18.04 11.07 -18.54
CA ILE A 188 -16.94 10.14 -18.44
C ILE A 188 -16.14 10.23 -19.74
N THR A 189 -14.87 10.58 -19.64
CA THR A 189 -13.96 10.75 -20.78
C THR A 189 -12.95 9.61 -20.92
N ASN A 190 -12.86 8.73 -19.92
CA ASN A 190 -12.03 7.53 -19.93
C ASN A 190 -12.45 6.57 -18.79
N LEU A 191 -11.96 5.33 -18.81
CA LEU A 191 -12.05 4.38 -17.71
C LEU A 191 -10.67 3.84 -17.38
N GLU A 192 -10.26 3.91 -16.11
CA GLU A 192 -9.13 3.12 -15.61
C GLU A 192 -9.64 1.70 -15.28
N MET A 193 -9.20 0.71 -16.05
CA MET A 193 -9.65 -0.67 -15.93
C MET A 193 -8.66 -1.51 -15.14
N ARG A 194 -9.18 -2.31 -14.20
CA ARG A 194 -8.42 -3.14 -13.27
C ARG A 194 -9.06 -4.52 -13.13
N ASN A 195 -8.22 -5.55 -13.20
CA ASN A 195 -8.64 -6.93 -12.91
C ASN A 195 -7.45 -7.77 -12.45
N TYR A 196 -7.71 -9.01 -12.06
CA TYR A 196 -6.70 -10.03 -11.77
C TYR A 196 -7.12 -11.33 -12.44
N PHE A 197 -6.18 -11.97 -13.13
CA PHE A 197 -6.37 -13.24 -13.83
C PHE A 197 -5.61 -14.33 -13.07
N PRO A 198 -6.28 -15.11 -12.20
CA PRO A 198 -5.63 -16.12 -11.36
C PRO A 198 -4.90 -17.19 -12.17
N GLU A 199 -5.37 -17.50 -13.38
CA GLU A 199 -4.84 -18.57 -14.23
C GLU A 199 -3.38 -18.33 -14.62
N ASN A 200 -2.92 -17.08 -14.60
CA ASN A 200 -1.55 -16.71 -14.95
C ASN A 200 -0.89 -15.79 -13.88
N ASP A 201 -1.53 -15.57 -12.73
CA ASP A 201 -1.11 -14.63 -11.67
C ASP A 201 -0.79 -13.21 -12.20
N VAL A 202 -1.63 -12.69 -13.10
CA VAL A 202 -1.41 -11.38 -13.73
C VAL A 202 -2.42 -10.35 -13.22
N ASN A 203 -1.92 -9.19 -12.82
CA ASN A 203 -2.76 -8.00 -12.59
C ASN A 203 -2.96 -7.26 -13.91
N TYR A 204 -4.21 -7.08 -14.30
CA TYR A 204 -4.59 -6.27 -15.46
C TYR A 204 -4.75 -4.80 -15.07
N LYS A 205 -4.15 -3.93 -15.88
CA LYS A 205 -4.28 -2.47 -15.83
C LYS A 205 -4.35 -1.95 -17.25
N SER A 206 -5.36 -1.15 -17.56
CA SER A 206 -5.43 -0.44 -18.85
C SER A 206 -6.29 0.82 -18.75
N PHE A 207 -6.21 1.65 -19.78
CA PHE A 207 -7.13 2.75 -20.06
C PHE A 207 -7.83 2.51 -21.40
N CYS A 208 -8.99 3.11 -21.61
CA CYS A 208 -9.69 3.01 -22.88
C CYS A 208 -8.94 3.78 -23.98
N LYS A 209 -8.86 3.18 -25.17
CA LYS A 209 -8.28 3.82 -26.36
C LYS A 209 -9.06 5.10 -26.69
N GLY A 210 -8.36 6.18 -27.02
CA GLY A 210 -8.95 7.48 -27.32
C GLY A 210 -9.47 8.25 -26.11
N GLY A 211 -9.33 7.71 -24.90
CA GLY A 211 -9.77 8.38 -23.67
C GLY A 211 -8.80 9.46 -23.20
N ASP A 212 -9.35 10.53 -22.63
CA ASP A 212 -8.57 11.63 -22.08
C ASP A 212 -7.96 11.24 -20.74
N LYS A 213 -6.62 11.23 -20.67
CA LYS A 213 -5.86 11.04 -19.44
C LYS A 213 -5.13 12.30 -18.98
N SER A 214 -4.78 13.20 -19.90
CA SER A 214 -3.98 14.40 -19.60
C SER A 214 -4.78 15.51 -18.92
N SER A 215 -6.10 15.36 -18.88
CA SER A 215 -7.00 16.43 -18.52
C SER A 215 -8.18 15.96 -17.66
N SER A 216 -8.19 14.68 -17.32
CA SER A 216 -9.25 14.01 -16.56
C SER A 216 -8.67 13.23 -15.39
N CYS A 217 -9.46 13.13 -14.32
CA CYS A 217 -9.14 12.38 -13.12
C CYS A 217 -10.33 11.49 -12.76
N TRP A 218 -10.07 10.43 -12.01
CA TRP A 218 -11.12 9.84 -11.20
C TRP A 218 -11.31 10.72 -9.96
N ILE A 219 -12.53 11.23 -9.76
CA ILE A 219 -12.86 12.22 -8.72
C ILE A 219 -13.97 11.63 -7.88
N ALA A 220 -13.66 11.29 -6.63
CA ALA A 220 -14.61 10.74 -5.67
C ALA A 220 -14.83 11.71 -4.51
N ASN A 221 -15.97 12.38 -4.52
CA ASN A 221 -16.47 13.26 -3.46
C ASN A 221 -17.85 12.77 -3.00
N PHE A 222 -18.19 13.09 -1.74
CA PHE A 222 -19.47 12.68 -1.13
C PHE A 222 -20.42 13.84 -0.83
N VAL A 223 -19.92 15.07 -0.99
CA VAL A 223 -20.63 16.35 -0.91
C VAL A 223 -20.48 17.12 -2.22
N PRO A 224 -21.35 18.09 -2.56
CA PRO A 224 -21.16 18.97 -3.71
C PRO A 224 -19.77 19.64 -3.74
N TYR A 225 -19.24 19.94 -4.93
CA TYR A 225 -17.87 20.45 -5.08
C TYR A 225 -17.56 21.71 -4.26
N ASN A 226 -18.54 22.61 -4.10
CA ASN A 226 -18.40 23.83 -3.30
C ASN A 226 -18.37 23.60 -1.78
N GLN A 227 -18.65 22.39 -1.32
CA GLN A 227 -18.58 21.98 0.09
C GLN A 227 -17.34 21.12 0.38
N VAL A 228 -16.52 20.82 -0.64
CA VAL A 228 -15.29 20.06 -0.42
C VAL A 228 -14.29 20.91 0.35
N THR A 229 -13.70 20.36 1.40
CA THR A 229 -12.72 21.05 2.26
C THR A 229 -11.29 20.63 1.98
N ASP A 230 -11.08 19.37 1.60
CA ASP A 230 -9.77 18.74 1.47
C ASP A 230 -9.72 17.90 0.18
N LEU A 231 -8.62 18.00 -0.56
CA LEU A 231 -8.31 17.17 -1.72
C LEU A 231 -7.15 16.24 -1.42
N TYR A 232 -7.35 14.93 -1.61
CA TYR A 232 -6.31 13.91 -1.49
C TYR A 232 -5.99 13.34 -2.87
N LEU A 233 -4.73 13.44 -3.31
CA LEU A 233 -4.28 13.03 -4.65
C LEU A 233 -3.51 11.71 -4.63
N PHE A 234 -3.83 10.80 -5.54
CA PHE A 234 -3.29 9.44 -5.61
C PHE A 234 -2.94 9.03 -7.04
N GLU A 235 -2.02 8.07 -7.21
CA GLU A 235 -1.71 7.50 -8.52
C GLU A 235 -2.82 6.60 -9.06
N SER A 236 -3.59 5.93 -8.19
CA SER A 236 -4.68 5.03 -8.59
C SER A 236 -5.92 5.19 -7.71
N ALA A 237 -7.10 4.88 -8.26
CA ALA A 237 -8.35 4.91 -7.50
C ALA A 237 -8.36 3.86 -6.37
N ILE A 238 -7.65 2.74 -6.55
CA ILE A 238 -7.52 1.70 -5.51
C ILE A 238 -6.73 2.23 -4.31
N ASP A 239 -5.68 3.03 -4.55
CA ASP A 239 -4.90 3.66 -3.47
C ASP A 239 -5.73 4.68 -2.71
N ALA A 240 -6.51 5.49 -3.43
CA ALA A 240 -7.44 6.44 -2.84
C ALA A 240 -8.47 5.76 -1.92
N MET A 241 -9.08 4.66 -2.39
CA MET A 241 -10.01 3.87 -1.57
C MET A 241 -9.31 3.18 -0.39
N SER A 242 -8.07 2.75 -0.58
CA SER A 242 -7.29 2.09 0.49
C SER A 242 -6.92 3.09 1.59
N PHE A 243 -6.52 4.30 1.22
CA PHE A 243 -6.29 5.41 2.14
C PHE A 243 -7.57 5.79 2.89
N TYR A 244 -8.69 5.93 2.16
CA TYR A 244 -10.01 6.20 2.74
C TYR A 244 -10.33 5.23 3.89
N GLU A 245 -10.12 3.93 3.66
CA GLU A 245 -10.35 2.90 4.68
C GLU A 245 -9.33 2.94 5.82
N LEU A 246 -8.04 3.13 5.52
CA LEU A 246 -6.99 3.18 6.53
C LEU A 246 -7.09 4.37 7.47
N GLN A 247 -7.61 5.50 6.98
CA GLN A 247 -7.86 6.70 7.78
C GLN A 247 -9.22 6.70 8.48
N GLY A 248 -10.07 5.67 8.25
CA GLY A 248 -11.38 5.57 8.88
C GLY A 248 -12.40 6.59 8.37
N PHE A 249 -12.26 7.04 7.12
CA PHE A 249 -13.25 7.93 6.52
C PHE A 249 -14.61 7.21 6.33
N SER A 250 -15.65 8.03 6.25
CA SER A 250 -17.00 7.58 5.89
C SER A 250 -17.61 8.51 4.83
N LYS A 251 -18.73 8.11 4.23
CA LYS A 251 -19.47 8.90 3.24
C LYS A 251 -19.97 10.27 3.76
N GLN A 252 -19.78 10.56 5.05
CA GLN A 252 -20.06 11.87 5.66
C GLN A 252 -18.88 12.85 5.53
N THR A 253 -17.72 12.40 5.03
CA THR A 253 -16.55 13.26 4.84
C THR A 253 -16.84 14.38 3.84
N THR A 254 -16.26 15.56 4.11
CA THR A 254 -16.21 16.71 3.20
C THR A 254 -14.98 16.68 2.30
N SER A 255 -14.19 15.61 2.33
CA SER A 255 -13.02 15.46 1.46
C SER A 255 -13.38 14.91 0.08
N ALA A 256 -12.55 15.20 -0.92
CA ALA A 256 -12.55 14.51 -2.20
C ALA A 256 -11.25 13.75 -2.42
N PHE A 257 -11.37 12.57 -3.02
CA PHE A 257 -10.27 11.66 -3.32
C PHE A 257 -10.08 11.61 -4.83
N ILE A 258 -8.87 11.95 -5.28
CA ILE A 258 -8.56 12.17 -6.68
C ILE A 258 -7.51 11.16 -7.12
N SER A 259 -7.79 10.39 -8.17
CA SER A 259 -6.77 9.61 -8.84
C SER A 259 -6.41 10.19 -10.21
N VAL A 260 -5.11 10.32 -10.45
CA VAL A 260 -4.53 10.83 -11.71
C VAL A 260 -4.24 9.73 -12.72
N GLY A 261 -4.37 8.46 -12.34
CA GLY A 261 -4.22 7.31 -13.25
C GLY A 261 -2.77 6.95 -13.61
N GLY A 262 -1.82 7.21 -12.72
CA GLY A 262 -0.38 7.04 -12.90
C GLY A 262 0.35 8.37 -12.84
N HIS A 263 1.04 8.75 -13.92
CA HIS A 263 1.73 10.05 -13.99
C HIS A 263 0.74 11.22 -13.90
N VAL A 264 0.97 12.13 -12.95
CA VAL A 264 0.26 13.40 -12.84
C VAL A 264 0.63 14.32 -14.01
N THR A 265 -0.33 15.14 -14.44
CA THR A 265 -0.15 16.10 -15.52
C THR A 265 -0.61 17.49 -15.10
N GLN A 266 0.01 18.52 -15.66
CA GLN A 266 -0.35 19.92 -15.40
C GLN A 266 -1.82 20.20 -15.69
N GLY A 267 -2.34 19.68 -16.82
CA GLY A 267 -3.73 19.89 -17.22
C GLY A 267 -4.77 19.29 -16.27
N GLN A 268 -4.41 18.23 -15.52
CA GLN A 268 -5.26 17.72 -14.44
C GLN A 268 -5.28 18.70 -13.26
N ILE A 269 -4.11 19.15 -12.82
CA ILE A 269 -3.96 20.01 -11.64
C ILE A 269 -4.58 21.39 -11.87
N GLU A 270 -4.32 22.04 -13.00
CA GLU A 270 -4.90 23.35 -13.35
C GLU A 270 -6.43 23.34 -13.35
N LYS A 271 -7.05 22.24 -13.78
CA LYS A 271 -8.51 22.10 -13.75
C LYS A 271 -9.03 21.84 -12.35
N LEU A 272 -8.34 21.04 -11.55
CA LEU A 272 -8.69 20.82 -10.16
C LEU A 272 -8.63 22.13 -9.37
N ILE A 273 -7.59 22.97 -9.57
CA ILE A 273 -7.48 24.31 -8.96
C ILE A 273 -8.71 25.17 -9.28
N LYS A 274 -9.13 25.20 -10.54
CA LYS A 274 -10.31 25.98 -10.98
C LYS A 274 -11.61 25.52 -10.31
N VAL A 275 -11.74 24.22 -10.06
CA VAL A 275 -12.96 23.62 -9.49
C VAL A 275 -12.96 23.67 -7.96
N PHE A 276 -11.78 23.61 -7.35
CA PHE A 276 -11.57 23.55 -5.90
C PHE A 276 -10.61 24.67 -5.44
N PRO A 277 -10.98 25.95 -5.57
CA PRO A 277 -10.07 27.06 -5.32
C PRO A 277 -9.73 27.26 -3.83
N ASN A 278 -10.60 26.82 -2.91
CA ASN A 278 -10.49 27.07 -1.47
C ASN A 278 -10.33 25.78 -0.65
N THR A 279 -9.65 24.77 -1.20
CA THR A 279 -9.44 23.48 -0.54
C THR A 279 -8.02 23.32 -0.05
N LYS A 280 -7.84 22.56 1.04
CA LYS A 280 -6.51 22.07 1.43
C LYS A 280 -6.06 20.93 0.52
N TRP A 281 -4.79 20.92 0.16
CA TRP A 281 -4.24 19.94 -0.78
C TRP A 281 -3.31 18.96 -0.08
N HIS A 282 -3.58 17.68 -0.28
CA HIS A 282 -2.86 16.56 0.31
C HIS A 282 -2.35 15.65 -0.81
N CYS A 283 -1.03 15.51 -0.93
CA CYS A 283 -0.41 14.61 -1.89
C CYS A 283 -0.15 13.24 -1.23
N CYS A 284 -0.78 12.21 -1.77
CA CYS A 284 -0.77 10.85 -1.26
C CYS A 284 -0.22 9.85 -2.29
N PHE A 285 0.70 10.29 -3.15
CA PHE A 285 1.35 9.43 -4.15
C PHE A 285 2.25 8.36 -3.52
N ASP A 286 2.71 7.43 -4.35
CA ASP A 286 3.56 6.31 -3.93
C ASP A 286 4.80 6.79 -3.14
N LYS A 287 5.27 5.93 -2.24
CA LYS A 287 6.52 6.12 -1.48
C LYS A 287 7.70 5.64 -2.32
N ASP A 288 7.85 6.20 -3.51
CA ASP A 288 8.98 5.97 -4.41
C ASP A 288 9.42 7.27 -5.10
N LEU A 289 10.52 7.21 -5.84
CA LEU A 289 11.05 8.35 -6.58
C LEU A 289 10.04 9.05 -7.49
N SER A 290 9.15 8.28 -8.15
CA SER A 290 8.13 8.85 -9.06
C SER A 290 7.08 9.60 -8.25
N GLY A 291 6.62 9.00 -7.14
CA GLY A 291 5.63 9.63 -6.27
C GLY A 291 6.14 10.93 -5.64
N TYR A 292 7.40 10.98 -5.21
CA TYR A 292 8.01 12.24 -4.73
C TYR A 292 8.17 13.29 -5.83
N SER A 293 8.46 12.86 -7.06
CA SER A 293 8.45 13.74 -8.23
C SER A 293 7.07 14.38 -8.41
N PHE A 294 6.00 13.59 -8.26
CA PHE A 294 4.63 14.09 -8.40
C PHE A 294 4.25 15.05 -7.30
N ASP A 295 4.68 14.81 -6.05
CA ASP A 295 4.48 15.75 -4.94
C ASP A 295 5.03 17.15 -5.31
N ILE A 296 6.27 17.21 -5.82
CA ILE A 296 6.93 18.44 -6.29
C ILE A 296 6.17 19.10 -7.43
N SER A 297 5.80 18.32 -8.46
CA SER A 297 5.08 18.85 -9.62
C SER A 297 3.76 19.51 -9.21
N VAL A 298 2.99 18.87 -8.33
CA VAL A 298 1.71 19.42 -7.84
C VAL A 298 1.92 20.72 -7.07
N ALA A 299 2.88 20.76 -6.15
CA ALA A 299 3.19 21.98 -5.38
C ALA A 299 3.59 23.15 -6.29
N CYS A 300 4.40 22.87 -7.32
CA CYS A 300 4.83 23.88 -8.28
C CYS A 300 3.65 24.46 -9.05
N TRP A 301 2.81 23.61 -9.62
CA TRP A 301 1.64 24.07 -10.39
C TRP A 301 0.61 24.81 -9.53
N LEU A 302 0.46 24.45 -8.25
CA LEU A 302 -0.38 25.19 -7.31
C LEU A 302 0.11 26.63 -7.06
N LYS A 303 1.43 26.82 -7.04
CA LYS A 303 2.07 28.14 -6.94
C LYS A 303 2.19 28.87 -8.29
N GLY A 304 1.70 28.28 -9.38
CA GLY A 304 1.85 28.83 -10.73
C GLY A 304 3.28 28.77 -11.29
N LYS A 305 4.15 27.92 -10.71
CA LYS A 305 5.54 27.69 -11.16
C LYS A 305 5.61 26.56 -12.18
N ASN A 306 6.46 26.70 -13.20
CA ASN A 306 6.60 25.72 -14.30
C ASN A 306 7.79 24.74 -14.13
N ASN A 307 8.00 24.24 -12.91
CA ASN A 307 9.09 23.30 -12.67
C ASN A 307 8.79 21.92 -13.31
N LYS A 308 9.85 21.24 -13.75
CA LYS A 308 9.77 19.84 -14.23
C LYS A 308 10.54 18.93 -13.29
N SER A 309 9.84 18.05 -12.61
CA SER A 309 10.44 16.97 -11.84
C SER A 309 10.20 15.63 -12.54
N TYR A 310 11.23 14.79 -12.62
CA TYR A 310 11.10 13.43 -13.14
C TYR A 310 12.21 12.51 -12.63
N LYS A 311 11.91 11.21 -12.58
CA LYS A 311 12.90 10.17 -12.33
C LYS A 311 13.64 9.82 -13.63
N ALA A 312 14.97 9.88 -13.62
CA ALA A 312 15.83 9.40 -14.70
C ALA A 312 17.17 8.88 -14.14
N PRO A 313 17.97 8.17 -14.95
CA PRO A 313 19.35 7.85 -14.58
C PRO A 313 20.17 9.14 -14.33
N GLU A 314 21.07 9.11 -13.35
CA GLU A 314 21.96 10.24 -13.02
C GLU A 314 22.70 10.76 -14.27
N VAL A 315 23.22 9.83 -15.05
CA VAL A 315 23.83 10.04 -16.36
C VAL A 315 23.39 8.91 -17.31
N PRO A 316 23.38 9.12 -18.63
CA PRO A 316 23.00 8.09 -19.60
C PRO A 316 23.79 6.80 -19.39
N GLY A 317 23.09 5.67 -19.22
CA GLY A 317 23.69 4.35 -18.98
C GLY A 317 23.99 4.01 -17.52
N SER A 318 23.77 4.93 -16.57
CA SER A 318 23.88 4.63 -15.13
C SER A 318 22.72 3.75 -14.67
N GLU A 319 23.02 2.78 -13.80
CA GLU A 319 21.99 2.01 -13.08
C GLU A 319 21.35 2.83 -11.95
N LYS A 320 22.04 3.88 -11.48
CA LYS A 320 21.57 4.75 -10.39
C LYS A 320 20.51 5.71 -10.90
N LYS A 321 19.34 5.69 -10.25
CA LYS A 321 18.23 6.58 -10.55
C LYS A 321 18.26 7.77 -9.60
N VAL A 322 17.97 8.94 -10.13
CA VAL A 322 17.87 10.17 -9.36
C VAL A 322 16.59 10.91 -9.71
N LEU A 323 16.14 11.74 -8.78
CA LEU A 323 15.08 12.71 -9.01
C LEU A 323 15.71 13.96 -9.61
N HIS A 324 15.41 14.26 -10.87
CA HIS A 324 15.79 15.51 -11.51
C HIS A 324 14.72 16.55 -11.26
N ILE A 325 15.13 17.77 -10.91
CA ILE A 325 14.23 18.89 -10.72
C ILE A 325 14.78 20.09 -11.49
N HIS A 326 14.06 20.50 -12.53
CA HIS A 326 14.36 21.68 -13.34
C HIS A 326 13.48 22.83 -12.88
N HIS A 327 14.13 23.90 -12.44
CA HIS A 327 13.49 25.12 -11.97
C HIS A 327 13.25 26.06 -13.15
N GLU A 328 12.26 26.93 -13.00
CA GLU A 328 11.92 27.95 -14.00
C GLU A 328 13.05 28.97 -14.24
N ASP A 329 13.90 29.21 -13.25
CA ASP A 329 15.07 30.09 -13.35
C ASP A 329 16.28 29.42 -14.06
N GLY A 330 16.09 28.22 -14.61
CA GLY A 330 17.11 27.45 -15.32
C GLY A 330 18.03 26.65 -14.40
N LYS A 331 17.85 26.69 -13.07
CA LYS A 331 18.60 25.81 -12.15
C LYS A 331 18.15 24.37 -12.30
N HIS A 332 19.11 23.46 -12.14
CA HIS A 332 18.89 22.03 -12.14
C HIS A 332 19.45 21.44 -10.84
N GLU A 333 18.59 20.76 -10.09
CA GLU A 333 18.95 20.02 -8.89
C GLU A 333 18.70 18.52 -9.11
N THR A 334 19.51 17.67 -8.47
CA THR A 334 19.31 16.21 -8.44
C THR A 334 19.30 15.71 -7.00
N ILE A 335 18.42 14.75 -6.71
CA ILE A 335 18.39 14.06 -5.42
C ILE A 335 18.51 12.55 -5.70
N HIS A 336 19.54 11.93 -5.14
CA HIS A 336 19.81 10.51 -5.34
C HIS A 336 18.79 9.62 -4.62
N GLU A 337 18.42 8.47 -5.19
CA GLU A 337 17.42 7.53 -4.62
C GLU A 337 17.65 7.22 -3.15
N ASP A 338 18.91 6.91 -2.78
CA ASP A 338 19.31 6.58 -1.40
C ASP A 338 19.10 7.73 -0.40
N HIS A 339 19.01 8.97 -0.88
CA HIS A 339 18.81 10.18 -0.05
C HIS A 339 17.40 10.74 -0.16
N VAL A 340 16.54 10.19 -1.03
CA VAL A 340 15.16 10.63 -1.15
C VAL A 340 14.34 10.05 0.01
N SER A 341 13.89 10.97 0.87
CA SER A 341 13.00 10.69 1.99
C SER A 341 11.93 11.77 2.09
N LEU A 342 10.89 11.51 2.87
CA LEU A 342 9.86 12.53 3.15
C LEU A 342 10.48 13.81 3.73
N ASP A 343 11.48 13.68 4.60
CA ASP A 343 12.12 14.83 5.24
C ASP A 343 12.96 15.62 4.24
N THR A 344 13.76 14.92 3.41
CA THR A 344 14.54 15.56 2.32
C THR A 344 13.64 16.33 1.36
N ILE A 345 12.48 15.77 0.99
CA ILE A 345 11.53 16.43 0.11
C ILE A 345 10.86 17.63 0.81
N LYS A 346 10.49 17.52 2.09
CA LYS A 346 9.93 18.64 2.85
C LYS A 346 10.92 19.80 2.99
N GLU A 347 12.20 19.50 3.23
CA GLU A 347 13.27 20.51 3.25
C GLU A 347 13.41 21.20 1.90
N TYR A 348 13.40 20.45 0.80
CA TYR A 348 13.41 21.00 -0.56
C TYR A 348 12.19 21.92 -0.79
N MET A 349 10.99 21.46 -0.44
CA MET A 349 9.75 22.23 -0.64
C MET A 349 9.78 23.55 0.14
N LYS A 350 10.19 23.50 1.40
CA LYS A 350 10.28 24.68 2.27
C LYS A 350 11.30 25.70 1.75
N ARG A 351 12.47 25.23 1.29
CA ARG A 351 13.51 26.10 0.71
C ARG A 351 13.05 26.81 -0.56
N ASN A 352 12.08 26.23 -1.27
CA ASN A 352 11.61 26.73 -2.57
C ASN A 352 10.22 27.40 -2.52
N ASP A 353 9.66 27.64 -1.32
CA ASP A 353 8.30 28.17 -1.12
C ASP A 353 7.27 27.30 -1.89
N LEU A 354 7.19 26.02 -1.50
CA LEU A 354 6.32 24.98 -2.05
C LEU A 354 5.60 24.18 -0.95
N ASP A 355 5.60 24.66 0.29
CA ASP A 355 5.11 23.96 1.49
C ASP A 355 3.62 24.21 1.81
N ASP A 356 2.86 24.75 0.85
CA ASP A 356 1.40 24.94 0.96
C ASP A 356 0.59 23.62 0.87
N ILE A 357 1.27 22.50 0.58
CA ILE A 357 0.65 21.17 0.47
C ILE A 357 1.11 20.25 1.61
N GLU A 358 0.22 19.35 2.04
CA GLU A 358 0.60 18.27 2.95
C GLU A 358 1.02 17.02 2.15
N ILE A 359 2.23 16.51 2.39
CA ILE A 359 2.68 15.24 1.81
C ILE A 359 2.46 14.12 2.83
N ILE A 360 1.63 13.14 2.43
CA ILE A 360 1.27 11.98 3.25
C ILE A 360 1.71 10.72 2.51
N LYS A 361 2.52 9.88 3.15
CA LYS A 361 3.02 8.62 2.56
C LYS A 361 2.53 7.40 3.34
N PRO A 362 2.36 6.23 2.68
CA PRO A 362 2.03 5.00 3.39
C PRO A 362 3.09 4.66 4.44
N ALA A 363 2.64 4.25 5.62
CA ALA A 363 3.51 3.87 6.72
C ALA A 363 4.32 2.60 6.38
N ARG A 364 3.75 1.69 5.57
CA ARG A 364 4.36 0.43 5.13
C ARG A 364 4.08 0.16 3.65
N GLY A 365 5.01 -0.49 2.97
CA GLY A 365 4.88 -0.77 1.53
C GLY A 365 5.10 0.46 0.66
N LYS A 366 5.00 0.26 -0.66
CA LYS A 366 5.22 1.29 -1.67
C LYS A 366 3.98 2.18 -1.85
N ASP A 367 2.80 1.59 -1.86
CA ASP A 367 1.52 2.26 -2.11
C ASP A 367 0.49 1.99 -1.00
N TRP A 368 -0.68 2.65 -1.09
CA TRP A 368 -1.71 2.56 -0.04
C TRP A 368 -2.43 1.22 -0.06
N ASN A 369 -2.58 0.57 -1.22
CA ASN A 369 -3.18 -0.76 -1.30
C ASN A 369 -2.28 -1.83 -0.70
N GLU A 370 -0.97 -1.79 -0.93
CA GLU A 370 0.02 -2.64 -0.27
C GLU A 370 -0.03 -2.45 1.24
N SER A 371 -0.08 -1.19 1.71
CA SER A 371 -0.33 -0.88 3.13
C SER A 371 -1.56 -1.60 3.65
N LEU A 372 -2.73 -1.41 3.03
CA LEU A 372 -4.00 -2.01 3.44
C LEU A 372 -3.94 -3.55 3.43
N VAL A 373 -3.41 -4.14 2.36
CA VAL A 373 -3.27 -5.59 2.22
C VAL A 373 -2.38 -6.15 3.33
N LEU A 374 -1.25 -5.49 3.63
CA LEU A 374 -0.40 -5.86 4.76
C LEU A 374 -1.19 -5.78 6.07
N TYR A 375 -1.88 -4.66 6.35
CA TYR A 375 -2.69 -4.51 7.57
C TYR A 375 -3.72 -5.64 7.73
N LYS A 376 -4.44 -5.99 6.65
CA LYS A 376 -5.47 -7.04 6.68
C LYS A 376 -4.91 -8.46 6.75
N ARG A 377 -3.75 -8.71 6.12
CA ARG A 377 -3.09 -10.03 6.18
C ARG A 377 -2.66 -10.41 7.60
N PHE A 378 -2.45 -9.43 8.48
CA PHE A 378 -2.11 -9.66 9.89
C PHE A 378 -3.33 -9.76 10.83
N ASP A 379 -4.53 -9.95 10.28
CA ASP A 379 -5.77 -10.21 11.01
C ASP A 379 -6.20 -9.04 11.92
N MET A 380 -6.17 -7.85 11.34
CA MET A 380 -6.72 -6.63 11.94
C MET A 380 -8.17 -6.40 11.46
N ASN A 381 -9.15 -7.14 12.01
CA ASN A 381 -10.61 -7.02 11.70
C ASN A 381 -11.30 -5.69 12.07
N LEU A 382 -10.52 -4.71 12.49
CA LEU A 382 -10.92 -3.33 12.78
C LEU A 382 -9.85 -2.47 12.09
N SER A 383 -10.20 -1.26 11.64
CA SER A 383 -9.15 -0.34 11.14
C SER A 383 -8.04 -0.21 12.20
N PRO A 384 -6.78 0.04 11.82
CA PRO A 384 -5.69 0.08 12.79
C PRO A 384 -5.96 1.06 13.93
N THR A 385 -6.60 2.18 13.61
CA THR A 385 -7.06 3.18 14.57
C THR A 385 -8.15 2.62 15.51
N GLU A 386 -9.16 1.91 15.01
CA GLU A 386 -10.20 1.30 15.84
C GLU A 386 -9.65 0.20 16.76
N LYS A 387 -8.68 -0.63 16.31
CA LYS A 387 -8.02 -1.61 17.20
C LYS A 387 -7.24 -0.94 18.31
N ILE A 388 -6.45 0.07 17.97
CA ILE A 388 -5.65 0.81 18.95
C ILE A 388 -6.59 1.53 19.91
N THR A 389 -7.68 2.12 19.40
CA THR A 389 -8.71 2.76 20.20
C THR A 389 -9.29 1.76 21.19
N GLN A 390 -9.80 0.61 20.72
CA GLN A 390 -10.37 -0.41 21.60
C GLN A 390 -9.34 -0.94 22.63
N ALA A 391 -8.11 -1.21 22.21
CA ALA A 391 -7.08 -1.68 23.13
C ALA A 391 -6.70 -0.62 24.19
N VAL A 392 -6.73 0.67 23.83
CA VAL A 392 -6.54 1.77 24.77
C VAL A 392 -7.73 1.86 25.73
N GLU A 393 -8.97 1.74 25.24
CA GLU A 393 -10.19 1.69 26.09
C GLU A 393 -10.16 0.50 27.07
N ASP A 394 -9.72 -0.67 26.62
CA ASP A 394 -9.61 -1.86 27.46
C ASP A 394 -8.56 -1.66 28.56
N ILE A 395 -7.46 -0.95 28.27
CA ILE A 395 -6.45 -0.57 29.27
C ILE A 395 -7.05 0.40 30.28
N ILE A 396 -7.72 1.47 29.82
CA ILE A 396 -8.36 2.47 30.69
C ILE A 396 -9.34 1.78 31.64
N SER A 397 -10.26 0.98 31.08
CA SER A 397 -11.27 0.24 31.84
C SER A 397 -10.65 -0.71 32.87
N ARG A 398 -9.60 -1.44 32.48
CA ARG A 398 -8.90 -2.36 33.39
C ARG A 398 -8.15 -1.63 34.50
N LEU A 399 -7.54 -0.48 34.22
CA LEU A 399 -6.86 0.33 35.21
C LEU A 399 -7.87 0.87 36.24
N ASP A 400 -9.00 1.37 35.77
CA ASP A 400 -10.06 1.92 36.61
C ASP A 400 -10.65 0.86 37.56
N LEU A 401 -11.00 -0.32 37.02
CA LEU A 401 -11.50 -1.46 37.80
C LEU A 401 -10.51 -1.96 38.87
N ARG A 402 -9.21 -1.66 38.70
CA ARG A 402 -8.13 -2.07 39.61
C ARG A 402 -7.66 -0.94 40.54
N GLY A 403 -8.36 0.19 40.54
CA GLY A 403 -8.11 1.32 41.43
C GLY A 403 -6.98 2.26 41.00
N TYR A 404 -6.49 2.14 39.75
CA TYR A 404 -5.47 3.04 39.19
C TYR A 404 -6.09 4.30 38.56
N HIS A 405 -7.01 4.96 39.27
CA HIS A 405 -7.85 6.04 38.74
C HIS A 405 -7.05 7.20 38.14
N GLY A 406 -6.00 7.68 38.82
CA GLY A 406 -5.19 8.79 38.31
C GLY A 406 -4.46 8.46 37.00
N LEU A 407 -4.00 7.21 36.86
CA LEU A 407 -3.37 6.77 35.61
C LEU A 407 -4.41 6.57 34.49
N SER A 408 -5.58 6.05 34.84
CA SER A 408 -6.73 5.93 33.93
C SER A 408 -7.15 7.30 33.37
N GLU A 409 -7.32 8.30 34.24
CA GLU A 409 -7.69 9.67 33.88
C GLU A 409 -6.61 10.35 33.01
N GLN A 410 -5.33 10.14 33.33
CA GLN A 410 -4.23 10.66 32.53
C GLN A 410 -4.24 10.08 31.11
N ILE A 411 -4.43 8.76 30.97
CA ILE A 411 -4.53 8.09 29.67
C ILE A 411 -5.77 8.57 28.93
N GLN A 412 -6.91 8.71 29.61
CA GLN A 412 -8.16 9.22 29.03
C GLN A 412 -7.99 10.64 28.47
N THR A 413 -7.37 11.53 29.24
CA THR A 413 -7.15 12.94 28.83
C THR A 413 -6.23 13.03 27.61
N LYS A 414 -5.27 12.10 27.49
CA LYS A 414 -4.29 12.04 26.40
C LYS A 414 -4.63 11.02 25.32
N ARG A 415 -5.84 10.47 25.33
CA ARG A 415 -6.32 9.39 24.47
C ARG A 415 -5.95 9.57 23.00
N ASN A 416 -6.29 10.71 22.41
CA ASN A 416 -6.07 10.96 20.98
C ASN A 416 -4.58 11.06 20.63
N GLU A 417 -3.76 11.66 21.51
CA GLU A 417 -2.30 11.75 21.35
C GLU A 417 -1.66 10.36 21.44
N ILE A 418 -2.12 9.53 22.37
CA ILE A 418 -1.69 8.14 22.56
C ILE A 418 -2.03 7.30 21.32
N ILE A 419 -3.29 7.35 20.85
CA ILE A 419 -3.72 6.60 19.66
C ILE A 419 -2.87 6.99 18.46
N LYS A 420 -2.61 8.29 18.26
CA LYS A 420 -1.75 8.79 17.18
C LYS A 420 -0.31 8.26 17.30
N SER A 421 0.29 8.31 18.49
CA SER A 421 1.64 7.80 18.76
C SER A 421 1.74 6.30 18.48
N LEU A 422 0.80 5.52 19.01
CA LEU A 422 0.76 4.06 18.85
C LEU A 422 0.51 3.64 17.40
N TYR A 423 -0.31 4.40 16.67
CA TYR A 423 -0.52 4.20 15.23
C TYR A 423 0.80 4.35 14.45
N GLN A 424 1.62 5.33 14.84
CA GLN A 424 2.98 5.55 14.31
C GLN A 424 4.02 4.56 14.86
N ARG A 425 3.61 3.59 15.69
CA ARG A 425 4.47 2.66 16.45
C ARG A 425 5.51 3.33 17.36
N LEU A 426 5.23 4.56 17.79
CA LEU A 426 6.05 5.26 18.75
C LEU A 426 5.53 4.98 20.17
N PRO A 427 6.41 4.61 21.13
CA PRO A 427 5.99 4.45 22.51
C PRO A 427 5.57 5.80 23.08
N TYR A 428 4.42 5.84 23.76
CA TYR A 428 3.93 7.04 24.41
C TYR A 428 4.35 7.05 25.89
N PRO A 429 5.18 8.01 26.34
CA PRO A 429 5.63 8.07 27.72
C PRO A 429 4.50 8.54 28.64
N PHE A 430 4.48 8.01 29.86
CA PHE A 430 3.63 8.52 30.94
C PHE A 430 4.42 8.59 32.25
N ASN A 431 3.96 9.44 33.15
CA ASN A 431 4.44 9.53 34.52
C ASN A 431 3.23 9.71 35.42
N GLY A 432 3.11 8.88 36.45
CA GLY A 432 1.94 8.92 37.32
C GLY A 432 2.13 8.20 38.65
N ILE A 433 1.18 8.43 39.54
CA ILE A 433 1.06 7.72 40.81
C ILE A 433 0.45 6.35 40.52
N ILE A 434 1.11 5.31 41.01
CA ILE A 434 0.71 3.90 40.85
C ILE A 434 -0.10 3.46 42.06
N ALA A 435 0.33 3.85 43.26
CA ALA A 435 -0.34 3.52 44.51
C ALA A 435 0.01 4.55 45.58
N GLN A 436 -0.91 4.75 46.51
CA GLN A 436 -0.75 5.73 47.57
C GLN A 436 -1.32 5.22 48.90
N SER A 437 -0.55 5.38 49.97
CA SER A 437 -0.97 5.17 51.35
C SER A 437 -0.91 6.48 52.15
N ASN A 438 -1.24 6.42 53.44
CA ASN A 438 -1.10 7.58 54.32
C ASN A 438 0.36 8.00 54.49
N MET A 439 1.29 7.03 54.48
CA MET A 439 2.72 7.26 54.75
C MET A 439 3.57 7.37 53.48
N TYR A 440 3.17 6.69 52.40
CA TYR A 440 4.00 6.54 51.21
C TYR A 440 3.23 6.82 49.93
N GLU A 441 3.93 7.30 48.91
CA GLU A 441 3.44 7.40 47.54
C GLU A 441 4.39 6.70 46.59
N MET A 442 3.86 5.79 45.77
CA MET A 442 4.61 5.06 44.75
C MET A 442 4.25 5.64 43.39
N SER A 443 5.22 6.26 42.74
CA SER A 443 5.09 6.86 41.41
C SER A 443 6.10 6.22 40.45
N GLY A 444 5.85 6.32 39.15
CA GLY A 444 6.86 5.89 38.20
C GLY A 444 6.64 6.34 36.77
N VAL A 445 7.71 6.20 36.00
CA VAL A 445 7.79 6.51 34.58
C VAL A 445 7.64 5.23 33.78
N GLY A 446 6.75 5.28 32.80
CA GLY A 446 6.43 4.16 31.95
C GLY A 446 6.12 4.56 30.51
N LYS A 447 5.78 3.57 29.70
CA LYS A 447 5.44 3.73 28.29
C LYS A 447 4.23 2.86 27.93
N LEU A 448 3.27 3.41 27.19
CA LEU A 448 2.39 2.61 26.35
C LEU A 448 3.12 2.29 25.05
N LYS A 449 3.17 1.02 24.67
CA LYS A 449 3.80 0.62 23.40
C LYS A 449 3.09 -0.58 22.78
N MET A 450 3.25 -0.72 21.47
CA MET A 450 2.82 -1.91 20.74
C MET A 450 3.87 -3.01 20.91
N ILE A 451 3.48 -4.18 21.43
CA ILE A 451 4.28 -5.41 21.42
C ILE A 451 3.55 -6.44 20.57
N GLY A 452 4.08 -6.72 19.37
CA GLY A 452 3.39 -7.57 18.40
C GLY A 452 2.02 -6.99 18.02
N LYS A 453 0.94 -7.63 18.48
CA LYS A 453 -0.46 -7.22 18.25
C LYS A 453 -1.12 -6.57 19.47
N GLU A 454 -0.45 -6.51 20.62
CA GLU A 454 -1.02 -6.00 21.87
C GLU A 454 -0.51 -4.58 22.18
N VAL A 455 -1.38 -3.77 22.79
CA VAL A 455 -0.96 -2.55 23.48
C VAL A 455 -0.59 -2.95 24.90
N CYS A 456 0.65 -2.66 25.29
CA CYS A 456 1.18 -2.96 26.61
C CYS A 456 1.51 -1.69 27.36
N LEU A 457 1.24 -1.71 28.67
CA LEU A 457 1.58 -0.67 29.61
C LEU A 457 2.77 -1.16 30.44
N GLU A 458 3.93 -0.54 30.24
CA GLU A 458 5.15 -0.91 30.96
C GLU A 458 5.64 0.23 31.85
N ILE A 459 6.30 -0.15 32.94
CA ILE A 459 6.91 0.78 33.89
C ILE A 459 8.35 0.37 34.18
N GLU A 460 9.28 1.33 34.19
CA GLU A 460 10.72 1.06 34.25
C GLU A 460 11.39 1.73 35.46
N ASN A 461 10.97 2.96 35.81
CA ASN A 461 11.56 3.73 36.91
C ASN A 461 10.51 4.03 37.98
N VAL A 462 10.66 3.47 39.18
CA VAL A 462 9.72 3.68 40.28
C VAL A 462 10.40 4.38 41.43
N ASN A 463 9.70 5.37 41.97
CA ASN A 463 10.06 6.15 43.13
C ASN A 463 9.02 5.97 44.24
N ILE A 464 9.49 5.85 45.48
CA ILE A 464 8.66 5.79 46.67
C ILE A 464 8.99 7.01 47.53
N LEU A 465 8.04 7.93 47.64
CA LEU A 465 8.12 9.10 48.50
C LEU A 465 7.58 8.75 49.88
N ASP A 466 8.39 8.97 50.92
CA ASP A 466 7.93 9.04 52.30
C ASP A 466 7.32 10.43 52.55
N LYS A 467 6.02 10.48 52.82
CA LYS A 467 5.27 11.73 52.99
C LYS A 467 5.61 12.45 54.28
N CYS A 468 6.07 11.74 55.31
CA CYS A 468 6.44 12.34 56.58
C CYS A 468 7.82 12.99 56.50
N THR A 469 8.78 12.30 55.89
CA THR A 469 10.18 12.78 55.82
C THR A 469 10.49 13.54 54.53
N GLN A 470 9.58 13.53 53.55
CA GLN A 470 9.76 14.09 52.20
C GLN A 470 10.98 13.50 51.47
N LYS A 471 11.39 12.27 51.83
CA LYS A 471 12.52 11.58 51.22
C LYS A 471 12.05 10.58 50.18
N ASN A 472 12.80 10.52 49.09
CA ASN A 472 12.59 9.60 47.99
C ASN A 472 13.52 8.40 48.09
N ALA A 473 12.98 7.21 47.83
CA ALA A 473 13.72 5.96 47.73
C ALA A 473 13.34 5.24 46.43
N SER A 474 14.29 4.55 45.80
CA SER A 474 13.99 3.79 44.58
C SER A 474 13.09 2.58 44.90
N GLY A 475 11.96 2.47 44.20
CA GLY A 475 11.10 1.28 44.19
C GLY A 475 11.35 0.37 42.98
N THR A 476 12.30 0.70 42.10
CA THR A 476 12.52 0.01 40.82
C THR A 476 12.79 -1.48 40.97
N HIS A 477 13.43 -1.91 42.06
CA HIS A 477 13.66 -3.34 42.32
C HIS A 477 12.35 -4.13 42.46
N ILE A 478 11.30 -3.53 43.03
CA ILE A 478 9.98 -4.19 43.18
C ILE A 478 9.45 -4.59 41.80
N VAL A 479 9.44 -3.64 40.86
CA VAL A 479 8.94 -3.88 39.50
C VAL A 479 9.79 -4.90 38.76
N ASN A 480 11.12 -4.77 38.82
CA ASN A 480 12.01 -5.68 38.13
C ASN A 480 11.90 -7.11 38.68
N PHE A 481 11.72 -7.26 39.98
CA PHE A 481 11.54 -8.56 40.62
C PHE A 481 10.20 -9.20 40.22
N LEU A 482 9.09 -8.45 40.28
CA LEU A 482 7.78 -8.94 39.82
C LEU A 482 7.81 -9.35 38.34
N ARG A 483 8.47 -8.56 37.48
CA ARG A 483 8.65 -8.91 36.07
C ARG A 483 9.43 -10.21 35.89
N LYS A 484 10.49 -10.43 36.67
CA LYS A 484 11.26 -11.70 36.67
C LYS A 484 10.39 -12.89 37.06
N GLU A 485 9.44 -12.68 37.97
CA GLU A 485 8.46 -13.67 38.40
C GLU A 485 7.25 -13.82 37.46
N ASN A 486 7.30 -13.13 36.30
CA ASN A 486 6.26 -13.10 35.27
C ASN A 486 4.93 -12.51 35.78
N ILE A 487 5.00 -11.52 36.67
CA ILE A 487 3.87 -10.79 37.25
C ILE A 487 3.88 -9.37 36.67
N ASP A 488 2.87 -9.04 35.87
CA ASP A 488 2.61 -7.70 35.35
C ASP A 488 1.78 -6.92 36.38
N ILE A 489 2.30 -5.77 36.81
CA ILE A 489 1.68 -4.96 37.87
C ILE A 489 0.24 -4.55 37.51
N PHE A 490 0.01 -4.12 36.27
CA PHE A 490 -1.29 -3.59 35.85
C PHE A 490 -2.27 -4.71 35.43
N ARG A 491 -1.76 -5.90 35.06
CA ARG A 491 -2.60 -7.08 34.74
C ARG A 491 -2.91 -7.93 35.97
N ASN A 492 -2.00 -8.01 36.94
CA ASN A 492 -2.11 -8.95 38.06
C ASN A 492 -2.45 -8.26 39.38
N LEU A 493 -2.04 -7.00 39.60
CA LEU A 493 -2.21 -6.32 40.89
C LEU A 493 -3.21 -5.16 40.78
N SER A 494 -3.89 -4.86 41.87
CA SER A 494 -4.64 -3.62 42.08
C SER A 494 -3.79 -2.56 42.75
N SER A 495 -4.20 -1.29 42.64
CA SER A 495 -3.59 -0.20 43.41
C SER A 495 -3.67 -0.46 44.93
N ASN A 496 -4.69 -1.20 45.39
CA ASN A 496 -4.85 -1.56 46.80
C ASN A 496 -3.85 -2.63 47.25
N ASP A 497 -3.47 -3.58 46.38
CA ASP A 497 -2.44 -4.57 46.70
C ASP A 497 -1.09 -3.89 46.90
N LEU A 498 -0.77 -2.93 46.02
CA LEU A 498 0.44 -2.12 46.14
C LEU A 498 0.39 -1.17 47.34
N LYS A 499 -0.76 -0.60 47.67
CA LYS A 499 -0.94 0.14 48.93
C LYS A 499 -0.66 -0.75 50.13
N GLY A 500 -1.16 -1.98 50.13
CA GLY A 500 -0.87 -3.01 51.13
C GLY A 500 0.62 -3.31 51.24
N LEU A 501 1.32 -3.43 50.11
CA LEU A 501 2.78 -3.57 50.07
C LEU A 501 3.49 -2.39 50.73
N LEU A 502 3.06 -1.15 50.47
CA LEU A 502 3.64 0.05 51.06
C LEU A 502 3.49 0.08 52.59
N GLU A 503 2.34 -0.35 53.11
CA GLU A 503 1.98 -0.33 54.53
C GLU A 503 2.53 -1.53 55.30
N LYS A 504 2.27 -2.75 54.81
CA LYS A 504 2.54 -4.03 55.51
C LYS A 504 3.89 -4.63 55.16
N LYS A 505 4.56 -4.10 54.13
CA LYS A 505 5.82 -4.65 53.57
C LYS A 505 5.69 -6.11 53.11
N SER A 506 4.49 -6.52 52.74
CA SER A 506 4.19 -7.83 52.19
C SER A 506 3.24 -7.70 51.00
N LEU A 507 3.36 -8.61 50.04
CA LEU A 507 2.49 -8.68 48.87
C LEU A 507 2.13 -10.13 48.62
N THR A 508 0.84 -10.41 48.49
CA THR A 508 0.32 -11.70 48.07
C THR A 508 -0.24 -11.55 46.67
N VAL A 509 0.16 -12.42 45.75
CA VAL A 509 -0.31 -12.40 44.36
C VAL A 509 -1.04 -13.70 44.10
N SER A 510 -2.36 -13.59 43.94
CA SER A 510 -3.23 -14.72 43.63
C SER A 510 -3.18 -15.04 42.13
N GLY A 511 -2.93 -16.30 41.82
CA GLY A 511 -2.88 -16.85 40.46
C GLY A 511 -3.08 -18.37 40.50
N PRO A 512 -2.70 -19.13 39.46
CA PRO A 512 -2.74 -20.59 39.48
C PRO A 512 -1.93 -21.19 40.64
N ILE A 513 -0.89 -20.47 41.08
CA ILE A 513 -0.10 -20.75 42.27
C ILE A 513 -0.01 -19.44 43.04
N GLU A 514 -0.40 -19.44 44.31
CA GLU A 514 -0.26 -18.27 45.18
C GLU A 514 1.22 -18.00 45.46
N LYS A 515 1.66 -16.76 45.25
CA LYS A 515 3.02 -16.31 45.59
C LYS A 515 2.96 -15.24 46.66
N ASN A 516 3.76 -15.43 47.70
CA ASN A 516 3.90 -14.49 48.80
C ASN A 516 5.29 -13.83 48.74
N PHE A 517 5.30 -12.51 48.92
CA PHE A 517 6.50 -11.69 48.83
C PHE A 517 6.66 -10.83 50.07
N GLN A 518 7.91 -10.55 50.42
CA GLN A 518 8.28 -9.65 51.50
C GLN A 518 9.14 -8.52 50.96
N CYS A 519 8.94 -7.33 51.53
CA CYS A 519 9.63 -6.12 51.12
C CYS A 519 10.53 -5.60 52.23
N THR A 520 11.77 -5.29 51.88
CA THR A 520 12.73 -4.64 52.77
C THR A 520 12.91 -3.19 52.31
N ALA A 521 12.54 -2.24 53.17
CA ALA A 521 12.71 -0.81 52.90
C ALA A 521 14.03 -0.30 53.48
N SER A 522 14.79 0.45 52.70
CA SER A 522 16.03 1.12 53.13
C SER A 522 16.13 2.52 52.51
N PRO A 523 16.99 3.40 53.03
CA PRO A 523 17.22 4.72 52.42
C PRO A 523 17.68 4.63 50.96
N ASN A 524 18.37 3.55 50.59
CA ASN A 524 18.91 3.33 49.25
C ASN A 524 17.90 2.69 48.29
N GLY A 525 16.68 2.38 48.75
CA GLY A 525 15.64 1.76 47.95
C GLY A 525 14.93 0.61 48.66
N TRP A 526 13.83 0.18 48.04
CA TRP A 526 12.97 -0.89 48.51
C TRP A 526 13.18 -2.12 47.65
N LYS A 527 13.39 -3.27 48.30
CA LYS A 527 13.64 -4.56 47.63
C LYS A 527 12.51 -5.52 47.92
N LEU A 528 12.17 -6.34 46.94
CA LEU A 528 11.15 -7.38 47.05
C LEU A 528 11.83 -8.75 46.92
N THR A 529 11.46 -9.69 47.78
CA THR A 529 11.95 -11.08 47.75
C THR A 529 10.78 -12.05 47.90
N LEU A 530 10.92 -13.26 47.36
CA LEU A 530 9.95 -14.34 47.57
C LEU A 530 10.03 -14.81 49.03
N SER A 531 8.87 -14.96 49.69
CA SER A 531 8.80 -15.50 51.04
C SER A 531 9.02 -17.01 51.02
N THR A 532 10.00 -17.51 51.77
CA THR A 532 10.13 -18.95 52.03
C THR A 532 8.98 -19.39 52.95
N LEU A 533 8.19 -20.37 52.51
CA LEU A 533 7.25 -21.07 53.38
C LEU A 533 8.05 -21.62 54.58
N LYS A 534 7.81 -21.11 55.79
CA LYS A 534 8.16 -21.85 57.00
C LYS A 534 7.30 -23.10 57.01
N ILE A 535 7.87 -24.24 56.64
CA ILE A 535 7.28 -25.54 56.98
C ILE A 535 7.12 -25.53 58.50
N LYS A 536 5.89 -25.59 58.99
CA LYS A 536 5.66 -25.92 60.40
C LYS A 536 6.24 -27.30 60.61
N GLU A 537 7.32 -27.40 61.40
CA GLU A 537 7.72 -28.66 62.00
C GLU A 537 6.49 -29.19 62.75
N LEU A 538 5.93 -30.29 62.23
CA LEU A 538 5.03 -31.13 62.99
C LEU A 538 5.91 -31.89 63.97
N ASP A 539 5.85 -31.50 65.24
CA ASP A 539 6.29 -32.32 66.37
C ASP A 539 5.62 -33.69 66.26
N MET A 540 6.38 -34.70 65.83
CA MET A 540 6.08 -36.09 66.10
C MET A 540 6.90 -36.54 67.31
N GLU A 541 6.60 -35.97 68.46
CA GLU A 541 6.92 -36.59 69.76
C GLU A 541 5.72 -36.45 70.69
N SER A 542 4.70 -37.28 70.47
CA SER A 542 3.92 -37.89 71.54
C SER A 542 2.87 -38.83 70.94
N SER A 543 3.09 -40.13 71.05
CA SER A 543 2.14 -41.15 71.57
C SER A 543 2.47 -42.53 71.00
N LEU A 544 2.83 -43.42 71.93
CA LEU A 544 2.76 -44.88 71.83
C LEU A 544 1.42 -45.38 71.29
#